data_AF-A0A8H7ZAV2-F1
#
_entry.id   AF-A0A8H7ZAV2-F1
#
_cell.length_a   1.000
_cell.length_b   1.000
_cell.length_c   1.000
_cell.angle_alpha   90.00
_cell.angle_beta   90.00
_cell.angle_gamma   90.00
#
_symmetry.space_group_name_H-M   'P 1'
#
loop_
_entity.id
_entity.type
_entity.pdbx_description
1 polymer ?
#
loop_
_entity_poly.entity_id
_entity_poly.type
_entity_poly.pdbx_seq_one_letter_code
_entity_poly.pdbx_strand_id
1 'polypeptide(L)'
;MDVLQKVVYDEQQKVPIARIATKASVKLISSSSSTIQHNNSNNNNNNNSTPTSTEYYESRYVPEAWASDSRGTYGGDLISQGLNAAWQSVLNRSKDVATAASPNDGLNFQPHSLHTYFVKAGSSESVMRWEVIKVSDSRNFANRCVLGYQSHSGVLVVTLQVSFTRDNDVVVKQRQFEQQMAQVVAQGEGEGQEGEKQVKHWPLVFKRNPGPMFYKYRDNLQDLDVRTLYYSNHITRAMPKEFFKHSDNFNLNTTADQELGMFIKVNDDLNGVVVDGSEKEKEKEQRNGTSPSAIELVRRKYLALAYASDSFWASTLMKALGLPVGFSNFKTVSLDHTLYFHDSNFEIGKSTNNNKQKKKTETGSKKEKSNDVTGACAIDLDNDNWIYMETQFVSLGNNRSVAIINFYSLENDGTLIATAVQENYGVFPKQVVDNSRELHAKSNGKSTAPAGVTGGAKL
;
A
#
# COMPACT_ATOMS: atom_id res chain seq x y z
N MET A 1 -12.71 25.37 -9.43
CA MET A 1 -11.63 24.38 -9.53
C MET A 1 -10.40 25.05 -10.12
N ASP A 2 -9.28 24.97 -9.40
CA ASP A 2 -7.94 25.35 -9.88
C ASP A 2 -7.62 24.60 -11.19
N VAL A 3 -6.81 25.20 -12.07
CA VAL A 3 -6.31 24.61 -13.32
C VAL A 3 -5.64 23.26 -13.04
N LEU A 4 -4.91 23.13 -11.93
CA LEU A 4 -4.28 21.86 -11.54
C LEU A 4 -5.31 20.79 -11.19
N GLN A 5 -6.36 21.15 -10.46
CA GLN A 5 -7.47 20.24 -10.15
C GLN A 5 -8.12 19.74 -11.45
N LYS A 6 -8.42 20.63 -12.40
CA LYS A 6 -9.00 20.25 -13.71
C LYS A 6 -8.16 19.25 -14.50
N VAL A 7 -6.83 19.31 -14.42
CA VAL A 7 -5.92 18.36 -15.12
C VAL A 7 -6.04 16.93 -14.56
N VAL A 8 -6.29 16.79 -13.25
CA VAL A 8 -6.50 15.46 -12.63
C VAL A 8 -7.88 14.90 -12.97
N TYR A 9 -8.91 15.74 -13.08
CA TYR A 9 -10.32 15.31 -13.18
C TYR A 9 -10.98 15.52 -14.56
N ASP A 10 -10.23 15.58 -15.67
CA ASP A 10 -10.82 15.81 -17.00
C ASP A 10 -12.07 14.92 -17.24
N GLU A 11 -13.22 15.57 -17.42
CA GLU A 11 -14.56 14.98 -17.51
C GLU A 11 -14.74 14.14 -18.79
N GLN A 12 -13.83 14.30 -19.77
CA GLN A 12 -13.88 13.65 -21.06
C GLN A 12 -13.20 12.27 -21.09
N GLN A 13 -13.47 11.36 -20.15
CA GLN A 13 -13.18 9.90 -20.21
C GLN A 13 -11.85 9.44 -20.89
N LYS A 14 -10.80 10.26 -20.93
CA LYS A 14 -9.47 9.85 -21.37
C LYS A 14 -8.79 9.20 -20.17
N VAL A 15 -8.34 7.97 -20.36
CA VAL A 15 -7.80 7.07 -19.34
C VAL A 15 -6.83 7.81 -18.38
N PRO A 16 -6.92 7.64 -17.05
CA PRO A 16 -6.11 8.37 -16.08
C PRO A 16 -4.59 8.23 -16.29
N ILE A 17 -3.93 9.35 -16.52
CA ILE A 17 -2.46 9.49 -16.44
C ILE A 17 -2.05 9.50 -14.95
N ALA A 18 -1.29 8.50 -14.47
CA ALA A 18 -0.58 8.44 -13.17
C ALA A 18 -1.10 9.37 -12.03
N ARG A 19 -2.40 9.30 -11.71
CA ARG A 19 -3.09 10.29 -10.90
C ARG A 19 -2.73 10.21 -9.42
N ILE A 20 -2.50 9.02 -8.87
CA ILE A 20 -2.08 8.82 -7.47
C ILE A 20 -0.72 9.48 -7.25
N ALA A 21 0.27 9.22 -8.11
CA ALA A 21 1.58 9.82 -7.99
C ALA A 21 1.55 11.35 -8.16
N THR A 22 0.67 11.83 -9.05
CA THR A 22 0.40 13.26 -9.23
C THR A 22 -0.25 13.86 -7.97
N LYS A 23 -1.29 13.24 -7.41
CA LYS A 23 -1.94 13.67 -6.15
C LYS A 23 -0.99 13.62 -4.95
N ALA A 24 -0.08 12.65 -4.94
CA ALA A 24 0.96 12.51 -3.93
C ALA A 24 2.09 13.53 -4.08
N SER A 25 2.14 14.30 -5.17
CA SER A 25 3.25 15.22 -5.46
C SER A 25 3.30 16.39 -4.49
N VAL A 26 4.53 16.76 -4.16
CA VAL A 26 4.83 17.85 -3.23
C VAL A 26 5.89 18.78 -3.82
N LYS A 27 5.93 20.01 -3.34
CA LYS A 27 6.92 21.03 -3.71
C LYS A 27 7.71 21.43 -2.46
N LEU A 28 9.04 21.47 -2.55
CA LEU A 28 9.87 22.00 -1.47
C LEU A 28 9.63 23.52 -1.33
N ILE A 29 9.34 23.97 -0.12
CA ILE A 29 9.13 25.38 0.23
C ILE A 29 10.42 25.98 0.79
N SER A 30 11.01 25.31 1.77
CA SER A 30 12.20 25.77 2.49
C SER A 30 12.91 24.60 3.18
N SER A 31 14.17 24.81 3.56
CA SER A 31 14.92 23.89 4.41
C SER A 31 15.63 24.67 5.51
N SER A 32 15.81 24.04 6.67
CA SER A 32 16.55 24.56 7.81
C SER A 32 17.49 23.49 8.35
N SER A 33 18.73 23.87 8.63
CA SER A 33 19.73 22.98 9.22
C SER A 33 20.22 23.55 10.54
N SER A 34 20.17 22.77 11.62
CA SER A 34 20.73 23.14 12.91
C SER A 34 21.93 22.25 13.23
N THR A 35 23.11 22.84 13.40
CA THR A 35 24.27 22.12 13.96
C THR A 35 24.16 22.14 15.47
N ILE A 36 23.75 21.03 16.09
CA ILE A 36 23.82 20.90 17.55
C ILE A 36 25.30 20.68 17.91
N GLN A 37 25.99 21.74 18.34
CA GLN A 37 27.29 21.60 19.00
C GLN A 37 27.06 21.04 20.41
N HIS A 38 27.27 19.74 20.58
CA HIS A 38 27.49 19.22 21.93
C HIS A 38 28.86 19.71 22.41
N ASN A 39 28.87 20.73 23.27
CA ASN A 39 30.04 21.11 24.07
C ASN A 39 30.36 19.99 25.06
N ASN A 40 30.95 18.90 24.57
CA ASN A 40 31.55 17.88 25.41
C ASN A 40 33.04 18.19 25.52
N SER A 41 33.45 18.67 26.69
CA SER A 41 34.84 19.03 27.02
C SER A 41 35.76 17.82 27.19
N ASN A 42 35.47 16.69 26.53
CA ASN A 42 36.30 15.49 26.56
C ASN A 42 36.84 15.19 25.16
N ASN A 43 38.16 15.28 25.08
CA ASN A 43 38.99 15.24 23.88
C ASN A 43 39.10 13.80 23.32
N ASN A 44 38.01 13.25 22.80
CA ASN A 44 38.03 12.02 21.99
C ASN A 44 37.39 12.31 20.63
N ASN A 45 38.24 12.46 19.62
CA ASN A 45 37.89 12.68 18.21
C ASN A 45 37.11 11.50 17.63
N ASN A 46 35.77 11.53 17.71
CA ASN A 46 34.85 10.78 16.85
C ASN A 46 33.42 11.38 16.89
N ASN A 47 33.29 12.71 16.81
CA ASN A 47 31.98 13.36 16.76
C ASN A 47 31.38 13.30 15.34
N ASN A 48 30.76 12.17 15.00
CA ASN A 48 29.80 12.07 13.89
C ASN A 48 28.43 12.64 14.32
N SER A 49 28.36 13.94 14.64
CA SER A 49 27.07 14.61 14.82
C SER A 49 26.52 14.95 13.44
N THR A 50 25.68 14.06 12.87
CA THR A 50 24.94 14.39 11.65
C THR A 50 23.98 15.53 11.97
N PRO A 51 24.06 16.70 11.30
CA PRO A 51 23.15 17.80 11.57
C PRO A 51 21.71 17.35 11.34
N THR A 52 20.83 17.67 12.29
CA THR A 52 19.38 17.53 12.11
C THR A 52 18.94 18.62 11.14
N SER A 53 18.49 18.21 9.97
CA SER A 53 17.86 19.10 8.99
C SER A 53 16.35 18.86 8.97
N THR A 54 15.61 19.94 8.75
CA THR A 54 14.17 19.90 8.55
C THR A 54 13.88 20.52 7.19
N GLU A 55 13.09 19.82 6.39
CA GLU A 55 12.62 20.30 5.10
C GLU A 55 11.10 20.50 5.15
N TYR A 56 10.63 21.59 4.56
CA TYR A 56 9.23 21.94 4.51
C TYR A 56 8.71 21.79 3.09
N TYR A 57 7.65 21.01 2.92
CA TYR A 57 7.01 20.76 1.64
C TYR A 57 5.55 21.20 1.66
N GLU A 58 5.01 21.54 0.49
CA GLU A 58 3.57 21.76 0.27
C GLU A 58 3.06 20.72 -0.73
N SER A 59 1.91 20.10 -0.45
CA SER A 59 1.22 19.27 -1.43
C SER A 59 0.78 20.13 -2.60
N ARG A 60 0.89 19.60 -3.82
CA ARG A 60 0.36 20.28 -5.02
C ARG A 60 -1.15 20.13 -5.16
N TYR A 61 -1.74 19.16 -4.45
CA TYR A 61 -3.16 18.82 -4.54
C TYR A 61 -3.77 18.63 -3.15
N VAL A 62 -5.04 18.98 -3.04
CA VAL A 62 -5.82 18.77 -1.82
C VAL A 62 -6.11 17.29 -1.62
N PRO A 63 -6.08 16.78 -0.37
CA PRO A 63 -6.59 15.45 -0.06
C PRO A 63 -8.11 15.40 -0.25
N GLU A 64 -8.64 14.25 -0.67
CA GLU A 64 -10.05 14.12 -1.04
C GLU A 64 -10.84 13.31 -0.04
N ALA A 65 -12.12 13.64 0.12
CA ALA A 65 -13.07 12.79 0.82
C ALA A 65 -13.25 11.44 0.10
N TRP A 66 -13.34 10.34 0.86
CA TRP A 66 -13.59 9.01 0.27
C TRP A 66 -15.04 8.83 -0.20
N ALA A 67 -15.97 9.66 0.28
CA ALA A 67 -17.36 9.74 -0.16
C ALA A 67 -17.86 11.18 0.03
N SER A 68 -18.89 11.58 -0.71
CA SER A 68 -19.46 12.93 -0.65
C SER A 68 -20.00 13.31 0.74
N ASP A 69 -20.37 12.32 1.55
CA ASP A 69 -20.88 12.47 2.91
C ASP A 69 -19.82 12.14 3.99
N SER A 70 -18.54 11.98 3.59
CA SER A 70 -17.46 11.76 4.54
C SER A 70 -17.13 13.04 5.30
N ARG A 71 -16.89 12.90 6.60
CA ARG A 71 -16.44 14.01 7.46
C ARG A 71 -14.95 14.34 7.30
N GLY A 72 -14.17 13.45 6.70
CA GLY A 72 -12.73 13.60 6.55
C GLY A 72 -12.25 13.08 5.21
N THR A 73 -11.02 13.45 4.89
CA THR A 73 -10.33 12.97 3.69
C THR A 73 -9.93 11.50 3.82
N TYR A 74 -9.69 10.85 2.69
CA TYR A 74 -9.20 9.50 2.58
C TYR A 74 -7.77 9.41 3.13
N GLY A 75 -7.50 8.44 4.01
CA GLY A 75 -6.19 8.32 4.68
C GLY A 75 -5.07 7.96 3.72
N GLY A 76 -5.35 7.18 2.66
CA GLY A 76 -4.38 6.87 1.61
C GLY A 76 -3.83 8.09 0.86
N ASP A 77 -4.59 9.19 0.75
CA ASP A 77 -4.05 10.46 0.22
C ASP A 77 -2.99 11.03 1.17
N LEU A 78 -3.28 11.05 2.47
CA LEU A 78 -2.36 11.57 3.48
C LEU A 78 -1.09 10.69 3.60
N ILE A 79 -1.26 9.37 3.57
CA ILE A 79 -0.14 8.41 3.61
C ILE A 79 0.77 8.59 2.40
N SER A 80 0.20 8.61 1.19
CA SER A 80 0.98 8.70 -0.05
C SER A 80 1.67 10.07 -0.21
N GLN A 81 1.00 11.18 0.13
CA GLN A 81 1.62 12.52 0.14
C GLN A 81 2.75 12.62 1.17
N GLY A 82 2.51 12.18 2.41
CA GLY A 82 3.52 12.21 3.48
C GLY A 82 4.72 11.32 3.19
N LEU A 83 4.49 10.11 2.67
CA LEU A 83 5.55 9.20 2.19
C LEU A 83 6.38 9.88 1.09
N ASN A 84 5.72 10.55 0.14
CA ASN A 84 6.43 11.20 -0.94
C ASN A 84 7.26 12.40 -0.47
N ALA A 85 6.76 13.19 0.49
CA ALA A 85 7.53 14.26 1.12
C ALA A 85 8.80 13.71 1.81
N ALA A 86 8.67 12.62 2.57
CA ALA A 86 9.83 11.93 3.14
C ALA A 86 10.80 11.45 2.05
N TRP A 87 10.29 10.83 0.99
CA TRP A 87 11.12 10.28 -0.08
C TRP A 87 11.87 11.38 -0.83
N GLN A 88 11.22 12.52 -1.15
CA GLN A 88 11.89 13.67 -1.78
C GLN A 88 13.09 14.16 -0.95
N SER A 89 12.97 14.21 0.38
CA SER A 89 14.11 14.56 1.25
C SER A 89 15.26 13.55 1.19
N VAL A 90 14.97 12.28 0.93
CA VAL A 90 15.98 11.23 0.74
C VAL A 90 16.63 11.33 -0.64
N LEU A 91 15.84 11.59 -1.68
CA LEU A 91 16.34 11.83 -3.04
C LEU A 91 17.27 13.07 -3.08
N ASN A 92 16.96 14.09 -2.29
CA ASN A 92 17.76 15.30 -2.15
C ASN A 92 19.09 15.11 -1.41
N ARG A 93 19.32 13.96 -0.71
CA ARG A 93 20.61 13.65 -0.05
C ARG A 93 21.80 13.74 -1.01
N SER A 94 21.57 13.54 -2.29
CA SER A 94 22.56 13.65 -3.36
C SER A 94 23.18 15.06 -3.51
N LYS A 95 22.63 16.08 -2.83
CA LYS A 95 23.07 17.49 -2.94
C LYS A 95 24.02 17.95 -1.81
N ASP A 96 24.21 17.14 -0.75
CA ASP A 96 25.16 17.48 0.34
C ASP A 96 26.58 16.99 -0.02
N VAL A 97 27.34 17.92 -0.60
CA VAL A 97 28.66 17.72 -1.25
C VAL A 97 29.76 17.23 -0.29
N ALA A 98 29.58 17.32 1.03
CA ALA A 98 30.64 17.03 2.00
C ALA A 98 30.78 15.54 2.38
N THR A 99 29.73 14.72 2.20
CA THR A 99 29.74 13.29 2.61
C THR A 99 29.10 12.35 1.60
N ALA A 100 28.57 12.85 0.48
CA ALA A 100 27.98 12.01 -0.54
C ALA A 100 29.07 11.13 -1.18
N ALA A 101 29.06 9.83 -0.90
CA ALA A 101 29.94 8.86 -1.56
C ALA A 101 29.70 8.79 -3.08
N SER A 102 28.57 9.30 -3.56
CA SER A 102 28.21 9.40 -4.97
C SER A 102 27.18 10.52 -5.19
N PRO A 103 27.22 11.26 -6.32
CA PRO A 103 26.24 12.28 -6.70
C PRO A 103 24.79 11.78 -6.88
N ASN A 104 24.54 10.49 -6.65
CA ASN A 104 23.24 9.83 -6.80
C ASN A 104 22.85 8.99 -5.58
N ASP A 105 23.42 9.27 -4.39
CA ASP A 105 23.28 8.43 -3.20
C ASP A 105 21.82 8.16 -2.80
N GLY A 106 20.95 9.17 -2.93
CA GLY A 106 19.53 9.07 -2.59
C GLY A 106 18.70 8.19 -3.52
N LEU A 107 19.11 8.02 -4.78
CA LEU A 107 18.32 7.33 -5.81
C LEU A 107 18.20 5.83 -5.59
N ASN A 108 19.10 5.25 -4.79
CA ASN A 108 19.10 3.82 -4.47
C ASN A 108 18.24 3.48 -3.25
N PHE A 109 17.65 4.49 -2.59
CA PHE A 109 16.81 4.28 -1.41
C PHE A 109 15.34 4.14 -1.79
N GLN A 110 14.71 3.13 -1.22
CA GLN A 110 13.29 2.83 -1.35
C GLN A 110 12.69 2.65 0.05
N PRO A 111 11.44 3.05 0.28
CA PRO A 111 10.79 2.84 1.57
C PRO A 111 10.64 1.34 1.82
N HIS A 112 10.98 0.88 3.02
CA HIS A 112 10.68 -0.50 3.45
C HIS A 112 9.68 -0.54 4.59
N SER A 113 9.48 0.58 5.30
CA SER A 113 8.39 0.70 6.26
C SER A 113 7.92 2.14 6.45
N LEU A 114 6.66 2.27 6.84
CA LEU A 114 6.12 3.50 7.40
C LEU A 114 5.16 3.18 8.57
N HIS A 115 5.10 4.08 9.53
CA HIS A 115 4.13 4.08 10.63
C HIS A 115 3.41 5.42 10.63
N THR A 116 2.09 5.40 10.62
CA THR A 116 1.24 6.58 10.52
C THR A 116 0.30 6.64 11.70
N TYR A 117 0.09 7.83 12.27
CA TYR A 117 -1.02 8.10 13.18
C TYR A 117 -1.90 9.21 12.60
N PHE A 118 -3.20 8.97 12.54
CA PHE A 118 -4.20 9.96 12.15
C PHE A 118 -4.64 10.73 13.40
N VAL A 119 -4.19 11.98 13.51
CA VAL A 119 -4.42 12.84 14.68
C VAL A 119 -5.78 13.52 14.61
N LYS A 120 -6.17 13.98 13.41
CA LYS A 120 -7.46 14.61 13.12
C LYS A 120 -7.96 14.24 11.72
N ALA A 121 -9.24 14.47 11.47
CA ALA A 121 -9.80 14.37 10.13
C ALA A 121 -9.17 15.43 9.22
N GLY A 122 -8.67 15.01 8.05
CA GLY A 122 -8.20 15.95 7.02
C GLY A 122 -9.37 16.65 6.32
N SER A 123 -9.08 17.77 5.67
CA SER A 123 -10.05 18.60 4.95
C SER A 123 -9.66 18.80 3.49
N SER A 124 -10.64 18.85 2.60
CA SER A 124 -10.46 19.15 1.17
C SER A 124 -10.42 20.67 0.88
N GLU A 125 -10.50 21.53 1.89
CA GLU A 125 -10.48 23.00 1.72
C GLU A 125 -9.10 23.57 1.40
N SER A 126 -8.01 22.86 1.74
CA SER A 126 -6.66 23.29 1.39
C SER A 126 -5.71 22.13 1.17
N VAL A 127 -4.55 22.44 0.61
CA VAL A 127 -3.42 21.51 0.53
C VAL A 127 -2.82 21.24 1.91
N MET A 128 -1.99 20.21 2.00
CA MET A 128 -1.21 19.87 3.19
C MET A 128 0.17 20.56 3.15
N ARG A 129 0.65 21.02 4.31
CA ARG A 129 2.04 21.39 4.55
C ARG A 129 2.71 20.27 5.33
N TRP A 130 3.86 19.81 4.85
CA TRP A 130 4.63 18.73 5.45
C TRP A 130 5.92 19.27 6.03
N GLU A 131 6.21 18.89 7.26
CA GLU A 131 7.48 19.12 7.92
C GLU A 131 8.21 17.78 8.02
N VAL A 132 9.33 17.66 7.32
CA VAL A 132 10.11 16.43 7.21
C VAL A 132 11.41 16.61 7.98
N ILE A 133 11.49 15.95 9.12
CA ILE A 133 12.64 15.97 10.02
C ILE A 133 13.53 14.78 9.67
N LYS A 134 14.79 15.07 9.34
CA LYS A 134 15.83 14.04 9.18
C LYS A 134 16.17 13.45 10.54
N VAL A 135 15.87 12.17 10.71
CA VAL A 135 16.24 11.41 11.92
C VAL A 135 17.63 10.82 11.77
N SER A 136 17.91 10.15 10.65
CA SER A 136 19.24 9.63 10.36
C SER A 136 19.44 9.38 8.86
N ASP A 137 20.71 9.49 8.42
CA ASP A 137 21.19 8.99 7.14
C ASP A 137 22.41 8.12 7.41
N SER A 138 22.29 6.82 7.15
CA SER A 138 23.38 5.87 7.23
C SER A 138 23.72 5.33 5.83
N ARG A 139 24.68 4.41 5.78
CA ARG A 139 25.04 3.72 4.54
C ARG A 139 23.83 3.01 3.94
N ASN A 140 23.13 2.17 4.71
CA ASN A 140 22.08 1.30 4.19
C ASN A 140 20.66 1.79 4.48
N PHE A 141 20.48 2.64 5.49
CA PHE A 141 19.16 3.13 5.91
C PHE A 141 19.07 4.65 6.00
N ALA A 142 17.89 5.20 5.71
CA ALA A 142 17.53 6.60 5.96
C ALA A 142 16.21 6.66 6.71
N ASN A 143 16.13 7.47 7.77
CA ASN A 143 14.92 7.59 8.58
C ASN A 143 14.42 9.03 8.59
N ARG A 144 13.10 9.20 8.45
CA ARG A 144 12.41 10.50 8.46
C ARG A 144 11.23 10.46 9.41
N CYS A 145 11.03 11.54 10.15
CA CYS A 145 9.79 11.83 10.85
C CYS A 145 9.07 12.94 10.09
N VAL A 146 7.78 12.78 9.86
CA VAL A 146 6.96 13.68 9.04
C VAL A 146 5.76 14.13 9.84
N LEU A 147 5.52 15.44 9.85
CA LEU A 147 4.32 16.05 10.43
C LEU A 147 3.51 16.70 9.32
N GLY A 148 2.24 16.32 9.19
CA GLY A 148 1.32 16.81 8.17
C GLY A 148 0.28 17.77 8.74
N TYR A 149 0.35 19.02 8.31
CA TYR A 149 -0.53 20.11 8.75
C TYR A 149 -1.50 20.54 7.65
N GLN A 150 -2.72 20.87 8.02
CA GLN A 150 -3.67 21.48 7.11
C GLN A 150 -3.30 22.97 6.89
N SER A 151 -3.05 23.39 5.65
CA SER A 151 -2.46 24.72 5.40
C SER A 151 -3.35 25.90 5.82
N HIS A 152 -4.67 25.82 5.64
CA HIS A 152 -5.56 26.93 6.00
C HIS A 152 -5.70 27.17 7.52
N SER A 153 -5.51 26.14 8.35
CA SER A 153 -5.74 26.20 9.80
C SER A 153 -4.47 26.00 10.63
N GLY A 154 -3.39 25.51 10.03
CA GLY A 154 -2.15 25.13 10.74
C GLY A 154 -2.31 23.93 11.65
N VAL A 155 -3.43 23.20 11.58
CA VAL A 155 -3.73 22.07 12.46
C VAL A 155 -2.98 20.82 12.03
N LEU A 156 -2.33 20.13 12.98
CA LEU A 156 -1.72 18.82 12.75
C LEU A 156 -2.81 17.77 12.52
N VAL A 157 -2.74 17.09 11.37
CA VAL A 157 -3.74 16.09 10.92
C VAL A 157 -3.16 14.68 11.00
N VAL A 158 -1.89 14.51 10.66
CA VAL A 158 -1.26 13.19 10.52
C VAL A 158 0.23 13.26 10.88
N THR A 159 0.76 12.19 11.44
CA THR A 159 2.21 12.01 11.65
C THR A 159 2.68 10.72 10.98
N LEU A 160 3.84 10.72 10.34
CA LEU A 160 4.45 9.53 9.77
C LEU A 160 5.90 9.38 10.27
N GLN A 161 6.33 8.13 10.44
CA GLN A 161 7.74 7.78 10.54
C GLN A 161 8.06 6.80 9.42
N VAL A 162 9.01 7.16 8.56
CA VAL A 162 9.33 6.41 7.34
C VAL A 162 10.79 5.98 7.37
N SER A 163 11.03 4.70 7.10
CA SER A 163 12.36 4.14 6.95
C SER A 163 12.59 3.67 5.51
N PHE A 164 13.74 4.07 4.98
CA PHE A 164 14.20 3.77 3.64
C PHE A 164 15.42 2.86 3.72
N THR A 165 15.53 1.91 2.79
CA THR A 165 16.68 1.02 2.65
C THR A 165 17.22 1.08 1.24
N ARG A 166 18.51 0.80 1.08
CA ARG A 166 19.05 0.47 -0.24
C ARG A 166 18.69 -0.95 -0.67
N ASP A 167 18.61 -1.15 -1.97
CA ASP A 167 18.63 -2.45 -2.63
C ASP A 167 17.64 -3.46 -2.02
N ASN A 168 16.38 -3.05 -1.83
CA ASN A 168 15.31 -3.89 -1.26
C ASN A 168 14.78 -4.94 -2.25
N ASP A 169 15.68 -5.67 -2.91
CA ASP A 169 15.35 -6.62 -3.97
C ASP A 169 15.94 -7.99 -3.64
N VAL A 170 15.05 -8.96 -3.38
CA VAL A 170 15.46 -10.32 -3.01
C VAL A 170 16.17 -11.03 -4.15
N VAL A 171 15.72 -10.83 -5.40
CA VAL A 171 16.30 -11.48 -6.58
C VAL A 171 17.72 -10.96 -6.83
N VAL A 172 17.93 -9.65 -6.70
CA VAL A 172 19.26 -9.05 -6.83
C VAL A 172 20.19 -9.56 -5.71
N LYS A 173 19.72 -9.61 -4.46
CA LYS A 173 20.51 -10.15 -3.34
C LYS A 173 20.90 -11.62 -3.54
N GLN A 174 19.96 -12.43 -4.01
CA GLN A 174 20.20 -13.84 -4.33
C GLN A 174 21.26 -13.99 -5.43
N ARG A 175 21.16 -13.21 -6.51
CA ARG A 175 22.15 -13.22 -7.59
C ARG A 175 23.53 -12.77 -7.15
N GLN A 176 23.62 -11.75 -6.30
CA GLN A 176 24.90 -11.29 -5.72
C GLN A 176 25.55 -12.37 -4.88
N PHE A 177 24.76 -13.11 -4.09
CA PHE A 177 25.23 -14.26 -3.32
C PHE A 177 25.79 -15.36 -4.23
N GLU A 178 25.04 -15.76 -5.26
CA GLU A 178 25.48 -16.78 -6.23
C GLU A 178 26.80 -16.41 -6.93
N GLN A 179 26.97 -15.12 -7.28
CA GLN A 179 28.21 -14.62 -7.86
C GLN A 179 29.39 -14.69 -6.87
N GLN A 180 29.17 -14.36 -5.60
CA GLN A 180 30.21 -14.48 -4.56
C GLN A 180 30.60 -15.93 -4.33
N MET A 181 29.61 -16.84 -4.26
CA MET A 181 29.86 -18.27 -4.14
C MET A 181 30.67 -18.81 -5.32
N ALA A 182 30.31 -18.44 -6.55
CA ALA A 182 31.06 -18.85 -7.74
C ALA A 182 32.52 -18.37 -7.72
N GLN A 183 32.79 -17.18 -7.17
CA GLN A 183 34.14 -16.65 -7.02
C GLN A 183 34.97 -17.42 -5.98
N VAL A 184 34.36 -17.78 -4.85
CA VAL A 184 35.02 -18.60 -3.80
C VAL A 184 35.38 -19.97 -4.37
N VAL A 185 34.43 -20.64 -5.02
CA VAL A 185 34.65 -21.95 -5.66
C VAL A 185 35.75 -21.89 -6.73
N ALA A 186 35.75 -20.84 -7.56
CA ALA A 186 36.75 -20.67 -8.62
C ALA A 186 38.18 -20.40 -8.10
N GLN A 187 38.33 -19.92 -6.86
CA GLN A 187 39.62 -19.64 -6.24
C GLN A 187 40.26 -20.86 -5.55
N GLY A 188 39.59 -22.01 -5.53
CA GLY A 188 40.12 -23.25 -4.94
C GLY A 188 40.11 -23.26 -3.41
N GLU A 189 39.43 -22.29 -2.79
CA GLU A 189 39.16 -22.22 -1.35
C GLU A 189 37.93 -23.10 -1.06
N GLY A 190 38.19 -24.32 -0.61
CA GLY A 190 37.18 -25.30 -0.24
C GLY A 190 37.03 -25.36 1.28
N GLU A 191 35.78 -25.28 1.74
CA GLU A 191 35.33 -25.28 3.14
C GLU A 191 36.34 -25.88 4.13
N GLY A 192 37.07 -25.03 4.86
CA GLY A 192 37.74 -25.44 6.10
C GLY A 192 39.19 -25.02 6.33
N GLN A 193 39.71 -23.97 5.70
CA GLN A 193 41.02 -23.40 6.09
C GLN A 193 40.90 -22.00 6.70
N GLU A 194 41.56 -21.79 7.85
CA GLU A 194 41.64 -20.51 8.55
C GLU A 194 42.34 -19.47 7.66
N GLY A 195 41.54 -18.63 7.00
CA GLY A 195 42.00 -17.57 6.09
C GLY A 195 41.10 -17.32 4.87
N GLU A 196 40.14 -18.20 4.58
CA GLU A 196 39.28 -18.12 3.39
C GLU A 196 38.39 -16.86 3.35
N LYS A 197 38.21 -16.29 2.16
CA LYS A 197 37.23 -15.20 1.93
C LYS A 197 35.81 -15.76 2.08
N GLN A 198 35.31 -15.78 3.32
CA GLN A 198 33.93 -16.17 3.58
C GLN A 198 32.92 -15.23 2.91
N VAL A 199 31.88 -15.81 2.32
CA VAL A 199 30.70 -15.08 1.87
C VAL A 199 30.04 -14.41 3.07
N LYS A 200 29.99 -13.08 3.05
CA LYS A 200 29.57 -12.28 4.21
C LYS A 200 28.07 -12.33 4.49
N HIS A 201 27.25 -12.63 3.47
CA HIS A 201 25.80 -12.54 3.55
C HIS A 201 25.15 -13.76 2.90
N TRP A 202 24.42 -14.53 3.71
CA TRP A 202 23.63 -15.67 3.26
C TRP A 202 22.16 -15.25 3.13
N PRO A 203 21.58 -15.21 1.92
CA PRO A 203 20.18 -14.87 1.76
C PRO A 203 19.31 -15.99 2.32
N LEU A 204 18.46 -15.66 3.29
CA LEU A 204 17.42 -16.55 3.81
C LEU A 204 16.09 -15.80 3.75
N VAL A 205 15.13 -16.35 3.01
CA VAL A 205 13.83 -15.72 2.80
C VAL A 205 12.74 -16.75 3.03
N PHE A 206 11.77 -16.41 3.88
CA PHE A 206 10.49 -17.09 3.96
C PHE A 206 9.39 -16.03 3.81
N LYS A 207 8.33 -16.37 3.10
CA LYS A 207 7.13 -15.54 2.96
C LYS A 207 5.92 -16.42 3.24
N ARG A 208 4.92 -15.84 3.89
CA ARG A 208 3.63 -16.50 4.10
C ARG A 208 2.92 -16.65 2.74
N ASN A 209 2.33 -17.82 2.47
CA ASN A 209 1.47 -18.02 1.31
C ASN A 209 0.08 -17.38 1.55
N PRO A 210 -0.64 -16.97 0.51
CA PRO A 210 -2.00 -16.48 0.65
C PRO A 210 -2.95 -17.59 1.12
N GLY A 211 -4.08 -17.21 1.72
CA GLY A 211 -5.09 -18.14 2.19
C GLY A 211 -5.89 -18.80 1.05
N PRO A 212 -6.80 -19.75 1.38
CA PRO A 212 -7.53 -20.57 0.39
C PRO A 212 -8.35 -19.77 -0.63
N MET A 213 -8.83 -18.59 -0.25
CA MET A 213 -9.64 -17.70 -1.11
C MET A 213 -8.84 -17.20 -2.32
N PHE A 214 -7.52 -17.01 -2.19
CA PHE A 214 -6.68 -16.68 -3.32
C PHE A 214 -6.73 -17.77 -4.39
N TYR A 215 -6.44 -19.02 -4.01
CA TYR A 215 -6.41 -20.15 -4.94
C TYR A 215 -7.77 -20.45 -5.55
N LYS A 216 -8.87 -20.19 -4.81
CA LYS A 216 -10.23 -20.33 -5.31
C LYS A 216 -10.54 -19.38 -6.48
N TYR A 217 -10.04 -18.15 -6.42
CA TYR A 217 -10.51 -17.06 -7.30
C TYR A 217 -9.46 -16.48 -8.24
N ARG A 218 -8.16 -16.72 -8.03
CA ARG A 218 -7.08 -16.12 -8.83
C ARG A 218 -7.20 -16.38 -10.33
N ASP A 219 -7.74 -17.55 -10.70
CA ASP A 219 -7.94 -17.98 -12.08
C ASP A 219 -9.38 -17.73 -12.57
N ASN A 220 -10.27 -17.22 -11.69
CA ASN A 220 -11.71 -17.08 -11.91
C ASN A 220 -12.24 -15.72 -11.44
N LEU A 221 -11.54 -14.62 -11.76
CA LEU A 221 -11.92 -13.27 -11.29
C LEU A 221 -13.32 -12.84 -11.76
N GLN A 222 -13.80 -13.36 -12.89
CA GLN A 222 -15.16 -13.16 -13.41
C GLN A 222 -16.27 -13.64 -12.46
N ASP A 223 -15.95 -14.55 -11.54
CA ASP A 223 -16.92 -15.08 -10.59
C ASP A 223 -17.13 -14.15 -9.40
N LEU A 224 -16.29 -13.14 -9.24
CA LEU A 224 -16.36 -12.12 -8.20
C LEU A 224 -17.41 -11.05 -8.53
N ASP A 225 -17.90 -10.36 -7.50
CA ASP A 225 -18.63 -9.10 -7.66
C ASP A 225 -17.58 -8.00 -7.85
N VAL A 226 -17.44 -7.56 -9.11
CA VAL A 226 -16.45 -6.55 -9.50
C VAL A 226 -17.13 -5.20 -9.53
N ARG A 227 -16.72 -4.32 -8.62
CA ARG A 227 -17.21 -2.94 -8.55
C ARG A 227 -16.04 -1.99 -8.64
N THR A 228 -16.15 -1.06 -9.57
CA THR A 228 -15.37 0.18 -9.52
C THR A 228 -16.10 1.10 -8.56
N LEU A 229 -15.64 1.14 -7.31
CA LEU A 229 -16.14 2.10 -6.34
C LEU A 229 -15.48 3.46 -6.64
N TYR A 230 -16.27 4.54 -6.56
CA TYR A 230 -15.82 5.92 -6.79
C TYR A 230 -14.89 6.39 -5.65
N TYR A 231 -13.65 5.91 -5.65
CA TYR A 231 -12.51 6.43 -4.90
C TYR A 231 -11.65 7.29 -5.84
N SER A 232 -12.25 8.35 -6.36
CA SER A 232 -11.65 9.16 -7.44
C SER A 232 -11.24 8.32 -8.68
N ASN A 233 -11.86 7.14 -8.83
CA ASN A 233 -11.61 6.10 -9.84
C ASN A 233 -10.19 5.50 -9.85
N HIS A 234 -9.43 5.61 -8.76
CA HIS A 234 -8.05 5.09 -8.70
C HIS A 234 -7.95 3.59 -8.42
N ILE A 235 -8.95 2.97 -7.79
CA ILE A 235 -8.90 1.56 -7.37
C ILE A 235 -10.19 0.84 -7.77
N THR A 236 -10.05 -0.31 -8.44
CA THR A 236 -11.13 -1.27 -8.69
C THR A 236 -11.03 -2.44 -7.71
N ARG A 237 -12.16 -3.00 -7.30
CA ARG A 237 -12.22 -4.14 -6.39
C ARG A 237 -13.04 -5.26 -6.98
N ALA A 238 -12.62 -6.49 -6.69
CA ALA A 238 -13.35 -7.70 -6.99
C ALA A 238 -13.51 -8.50 -5.69
N MET A 239 -14.74 -8.56 -5.20
CA MET A 239 -15.08 -9.19 -3.92
C MET A 239 -15.82 -10.51 -4.12
N PRO A 240 -15.58 -11.51 -3.27
CA PRO A 240 -16.35 -12.74 -3.28
C PRO A 240 -17.85 -12.46 -3.09
N LYS A 241 -18.71 -13.03 -3.94
CA LYS A 241 -20.17 -12.79 -3.89
C LYS A 241 -20.79 -13.23 -2.55
N GLU A 242 -20.18 -14.20 -1.87
CA GLU A 242 -20.55 -14.62 -0.52
C GLU A 242 -20.36 -13.54 0.55
N PHE A 243 -19.59 -12.48 0.30
CA PHE A 243 -19.43 -11.37 1.25
C PHE A 243 -20.71 -10.54 1.37
N PHE A 244 -21.61 -10.60 0.38
CA PHE A 244 -22.90 -9.90 0.39
C PHE A 244 -24.05 -10.75 0.96
N LYS A 245 -23.71 -11.88 1.59
CA LYS A 245 -24.65 -12.77 2.26
C LYS A 245 -24.22 -12.98 3.71
N HIS A 246 -25.17 -13.33 4.56
CA HIS A 246 -24.88 -13.79 5.92
C HIS A 246 -23.94 -15.00 5.87
N SER A 247 -23.05 -15.10 6.86
CA SER A 247 -22.17 -16.26 6.99
C SER A 247 -22.92 -17.46 7.56
N ASP A 248 -22.78 -18.60 6.89
CA ASP A 248 -23.24 -19.89 7.41
C ASP A 248 -22.25 -20.39 8.47
N ASN A 249 -22.77 -21.08 9.51
CA ASN A 249 -21.96 -21.66 10.59
C ASN A 249 -21.00 -20.67 11.29
N PHE A 250 -21.41 -19.41 11.39
CA PHE A 250 -20.60 -18.32 11.94
C PHE A 250 -20.26 -18.51 13.42
N ASN A 251 -18.98 -18.38 13.80
CA ASN A 251 -18.54 -18.46 15.19
C ASN A 251 -17.68 -17.26 15.58
N LEU A 252 -18.16 -16.47 16.55
CA LEU A 252 -17.43 -15.31 17.07
C LEU A 252 -16.10 -15.68 17.71
N ASN A 253 -16.00 -16.85 18.36
CA ASN A 253 -14.81 -17.26 19.11
C ASN A 253 -13.61 -17.57 18.20
N THR A 254 -13.87 -17.90 16.93
CA THR A 254 -12.84 -18.23 15.93
C THR A 254 -12.73 -17.17 14.85
N THR A 255 -13.45 -16.05 14.97
CA THR A 255 -13.46 -14.98 13.96
C THR A 255 -12.06 -14.41 13.74
N ALA A 256 -11.27 -14.29 14.82
CA ALA A 256 -9.91 -13.77 14.74
C ALA A 256 -8.94 -14.68 13.97
N ASP A 257 -9.27 -15.97 13.83
CA ASP A 257 -8.46 -16.94 13.09
C ASP A 257 -8.79 -16.97 11.59
N GLN A 258 -9.80 -16.21 11.15
CA GLN A 258 -10.28 -16.23 9.77
C GLN A 258 -9.66 -15.13 8.93
N GLU A 259 -9.32 -15.50 7.70
CA GLU A 259 -8.86 -14.60 6.65
C GLU A 259 -10.01 -14.25 5.70
N LEU A 260 -10.10 -12.97 5.33
CA LEU A 260 -11.02 -12.46 4.34
C LEU A 260 -10.23 -11.91 3.16
N GLY A 261 -10.38 -12.53 1.99
CA GLY A 261 -9.68 -12.15 0.77
C GLY A 261 -10.55 -11.37 -0.22
N MET A 262 -9.96 -10.40 -0.89
CA MET A 262 -10.50 -9.79 -2.11
C MET A 262 -9.37 -9.41 -3.07
N PHE A 263 -9.70 -9.14 -4.33
CA PHE A 263 -8.71 -8.64 -5.30
C PHE A 263 -8.91 -7.15 -5.50
N ILE A 264 -7.81 -6.42 -5.62
CA ILE A 264 -7.81 -4.99 -5.91
C ILE A 264 -6.89 -4.71 -7.09
N LYS A 265 -7.23 -3.67 -7.83
CA LYS A 265 -6.47 -3.18 -8.97
C LYS A 265 -6.32 -1.68 -8.85
N VAL A 266 -5.09 -1.18 -8.97
CA VAL A 266 -4.85 0.25 -9.21
C VAL A 266 -5.14 0.53 -10.68
N ASN A 267 -6.01 1.49 -10.95
CA ASN A 267 -6.48 1.82 -12.29
C ASN A 267 -5.56 2.79 -13.04
N ASP A 268 -4.60 3.39 -12.34
CA ASP A 268 -3.66 4.32 -12.93
C ASP A 268 -2.72 3.63 -13.92
N ASP A 269 -2.46 4.30 -15.05
CA ASP A 269 -1.30 4.00 -15.88
C ASP A 269 -0.07 4.67 -15.27
N LEU A 270 0.78 3.87 -14.62
CA LEU A 270 1.99 4.36 -13.97
C LEU A 270 3.06 4.82 -14.96
N ASN A 271 2.97 4.40 -16.22
CA ASN A 271 3.84 4.88 -17.32
C ASN A 271 3.34 6.18 -17.95
N GLY A 272 2.14 6.63 -17.58
CA GLY A 272 1.56 7.86 -18.10
C GLY A 272 2.43 9.10 -17.84
N VAL A 273 2.39 10.06 -18.76
CA VAL A 273 3.15 11.33 -18.66
C VAL A 273 2.54 12.23 -17.57
N VAL A 274 3.19 12.31 -16.41
CA VAL A 274 2.81 13.27 -15.36
C VAL A 274 3.14 14.67 -15.85
N VAL A 275 2.12 15.47 -16.11
CA VAL A 275 2.29 16.85 -16.58
C VAL A 275 2.62 17.73 -15.37
N ASP A 276 3.91 17.84 -15.02
CA ASP A 276 4.37 18.77 -13.99
C ASP A 276 5.13 19.94 -14.65
N GLY A 277 4.46 21.06 -14.89
CA GLY A 277 5.07 22.22 -15.55
C GLY A 277 4.12 23.35 -15.90
N SER A 278 4.69 24.49 -16.28
CA SER A 278 3.98 25.63 -16.87
C SER A 278 3.33 25.25 -18.21
N GLU A 279 2.26 25.91 -18.65
CA GLU A 279 1.51 25.54 -19.89
C GLU A 279 2.40 25.31 -21.13
N LYS A 280 3.53 26.00 -21.24
CA LYS A 280 4.50 25.84 -22.34
C LYS A 280 5.36 24.57 -22.25
N GLU A 281 5.61 24.05 -21.05
CA GLU A 281 6.30 22.76 -20.85
C GLU A 281 5.35 21.59 -21.14
N LYS A 282 4.05 21.77 -20.83
CA LYS A 282 2.98 20.79 -21.13
C LYS A 282 2.87 20.48 -22.62
N GLU A 283 2.93 21.50 -23.48
CA GLU A 283 2.88 21.33 -24.95
C GLU A 283 4.14 20.63 -25.51
N LYS A 284 5.28 20.73 -24.83
CA LYS A 284 6.55 20.14 -25.27
C LYS A 284 6.68 18.68 -24.85
N GLU A 285 6.25 18.33 -23.64
CA GLU A 285 6.27 16.95 -23.12
C GLU A 285 5.17 16.07 -23.73
N GLN A 286 3.97 16.62 -23.97
CA GLN A 286 2.91 15.90 -24.70
C GLN A 286 3.29 15.59 -26.15
N ARG A 287 4.15 16.40 -26.78
CA ARG A 287 4.67 16.14 -28.14
C ARG A 287 5.81 15.12 -28.17
N ASN A 288 6.53 14.91 -27.07
CA ASN A 288 7.73 14.06 -27.02
C ASN A 288 7.56 12.71 -26.29
N GLY A 289 6.41 12.45 -25.66
CA GLY A 289 5.98 11.09 -25.25
C GLY A 289 7.00 10.27 -24.47
N THR A 290 7.77 10.88 -23.57
CA THR A 290 8.87 10.19 -22.88
C THR A 290 8.34 9.43 -21.66
N SER A 291 8.49 8.10 -21.68
CA SER A 291 8.17 7.24 -20.54
C SER A 291 8.95 7.67 -19.28
N PRO A 292 8.40 7.49 -18.07
CA PRO A 292 9.12 7.80 -16.85
C PRO A 292 10.42 6.99 -16.75
N SER A 293 11.41 7.54 -16.04
CA SER A 293 12.63 6.79 -15.71
C SER A 293 12.27 5.56 -14.87
N ALA A 294 13.14 4.53 -14.88
CA ALA A 294 12.92 3.33 -14.06
C ALA A 294 12.76 3.66 -12.56
N ILE A 295 13.54 4.62 -12.06
CA ILE A 295 13.47 5.07 -10.66
C ILE A 295 12.12 5.74 -10.37
N GLU A 296 11.64 6.58 -11.28
CA GLU A 296 10.34 7.23 -11.14
C GLU A 296 9.21 6.21 -11.19
N LEU A 297 9.28 5.22 -12.08
CA LEU A 297 8.29 4.14 -12.16
C LEU A 297 8.24 3.35 -10.85
N VAL A 298 9.39 2.99 -10.28
CA VAL A 298 9.47 2.36 -8.95
C VAL A 298 8.79 3.23 -7.90
N ARG A 299 9.13 4.53 -7.83
CA ARG A 299 8.49 5.45 -6.89
C ARG A 299 6.96 5.45 -7.03
N ARG A 300 6.45 5.52 -8.26
CA ARG A 300 5.00 5.48 -8.53
C ARG A 300 4.33 4.20 -8.05
N LYS A 301 4.97 3.03 -8.22
CA LYS A 301 4.45 1.74 -7.71
C LYS A 301 4.29 1.73 -6.20
N TYR A 302 5.30 2.21 -5.48
CA TYR A 302 5.26 2.29 -4.02
C TYR A 302 4.20 3.30 -3.53
N LEU A 303 4.09 4.46 -4.17
CA LEU A 303 3.03 5.44 -3.84
C LEU A 303 1.63 4.88 -4.12
N ALA A 304 1.46 4.14 -5.22
CA ALA A 304 0.21 3.47 -5.56
C ALA A 304 -0.18 2.41 -4.52
N LEU A 305 0.76 1.58 -4.07
CA LEU A 305 0.51 0.58 -3.03
C LEU A 305 0.24 1.23 -1.67
N ALA A 306 0.98 2.27 -1.29
CA ALA A 306 0.74 3.04 -0.06
C ALA A 306 -0.63 3.74 -0.06
N TYR A 307 -1.07 4.25 -1.21
CA TYR A 307 -2.42 4.79 -1.36
C TYR A 307 -3.49 3.69 -1.24
N ALA A 308 -3.24 2.52 -1.84
CA ALA A 308 -4.18 1.40 -1.85
C ALA A 308 -4.27 0.64 -0.51
N SER A 309 -3.26 0.73 0.35
CA SER A 309 -3.17 -0.03 1.60
C SER A 309 -4.20 0.40 2.66
N ASP A 310 -4.63 1.66 2.65
CA ASP A 310 -5.69 2.18 3.54
C ASP A 310 -7.11 1.96 2.96
N SER A 311 -7.25 1.18 1.90
CA SER A 311 -8.47 1.19 1.09
C SER A 311 -9.48 0.08 1.48
N PHE A 312 -10.62 0.47 2.09
CA PHE A 312 -11.93 -0.24 2.20
C PHE A 312 -11.93 -1.73 2.63
N TRP A 313 -10.82 -2.28 3.10
CA TRP A 313 -10.85 -3.52 3.88
C TRP A 313 -11.65 -3.33 5.18
N ALA A 314 -11.77 -2.10 5.72
CA ALA A 314 -12.60 -1.83 6.89
C ALA A 314 -14.08 -2.22 6.69
N SER A 315 -14.59 -2.21 5.44
CA SER A 315 -15.96 -2.66 5.17
C SER A 315 -16.13 -4.17 5.30
N THR A 316 -15.05 -4.96 5.21
CA THR A 316 -15.09 -6.42 5.42
C THR A 316 -15.22 -6.80 6.89
N LEU A 317 -15.09 -5.84 7.82
CA LEU A 317 -15.38 -6.07 9.24
C LEU A 317 -16.81 -6.55 9.46
N MET A 318 -17.78 -6.09 8.67
CA MET A 318 -19.15 -6.63 8.72
C MET A 318 -19.18 -8.12 8.38
N LYS A 319 -18.39 -8.53 7.37
CA LYS A 319 -18.27 -9.94 6.99
C LYS A 319 -17.57 -10.77 8.06
N ALA A 320 -16.55 -10.22 8.71
CA ALA A 320 -15.92 -10.84 9.88
C ALA A 320 -16.92 -11.04 11.03
N LEU A 321 -17.91 -10.16 11.18
CA LEU A 321 -18.99 -10.30 12.16
C LEU A 321 -20.15 -11.21 11.70
N GLY A 322 -19.98 -11.94 10.59
CA GLY A 322 -20.98 -12.85 10.05
C GLY A 322 -22.08 -12.18 9.23
N LEU A 323 -21.99 -10.88 9.01
CA LEU A 323 -23.02 -10.06 8.36
C LEU A 323 -22.62 -9.72 6.90
N PRO A 324 -23.58 -9.45 6.02
CA PRO A 324 -23.28 -8.95 4.68
C PRO A 324 -22.44 -7.65 4.72
N VAL A 325 -21.51 -7.50 3.78
CA VAL A 325 -20.90 -6.20 3.51
C VAL A 325 -22.00 -5.20 3.13
N GLY A 326 -21.99 -4.03 3.76
CA GLY A 326 -23.04 -3.01 3.59
C GLY A 326 -24.29 -3.23 4.44
N PHE A 327 -24.30 -4.20 5.37
CA PHE A 327 -25.43 -4.43 6.28
C PHE A 327 -25.82 -3.21 7.14
N SER A 328 -24.87 -2.31 7.42
CA SER A 328 -25.10 -1.10 8.21
C SER A 328 -24.34 0.08 7.64
N ASN A 329 -24.85 1.30 7.87
CA ASN A 329 -24.14 2.56 7.64
C ASN A 329 -23.08 2.86 8.72
N PHE A 330 -22.59 1.81 9.39
CA PHE A 330 -21.53 1.91 10.39
C PHE A 330 -20.28 2.51 9.75
N LYS A 331 -19.78 3.61 10.33
CA LYS A 331 -18.56 4.29 9.89
C LYS A 331 -17.47 4.08 10.94
N THR A 332 -16.30 3.64 10.50
CA THR A 332 -15.07 3.64 11.30
C THR A 332 -14.23 4.86 10.95
N VAL A 333 -13.28 5.17 11.83
CA VAL A 333 -12.17 6.08 11.55
C VAL A 333 -10.85 5.35 11.80
N SER A 334 -9.88 5.56 10.92
CA SER A 334 -8.53 5.04 11.09
C SER A 334 -7.84 5.76 12.25
N LEU A 335 -7.20 5.01 13.16
CA LEU A 335 -6.38 5.59 14.23
C LEU A 335 -4.91 5.64 13.82
N ASP A 336 -4.42 4.56 13.24
CA ASP A 336 -3.05 4.42 12.75
C ASP A 336 -3.02 3.69 11.40
N HIS A 337 -1.83 3.59 10.81
CA HIS A 337 -1.56 2.71 9.66
C HIS A 337 -0.07 2.44 9.59
N THR A 338 0.32 1.18 9.78
CA THR A 338 1.70 0.72 9.59
C THR A 338 1.76 -0.10 8.32
N LEU A 339 2.77 0.12 7.47
CA LEU A 339 2.96 -0.61 6.22
C LEU A 339 4.43 -1.01 6.08
N TYR A 340 4.66 -2.28 5.76
CA TYR A 340 5.97 -2.86 5.46
C TYR A 340 6.00 -3.30 4.00
N PHE A 341 6.99 -2.82 3.25
CA PHE A 341 7.27 -3.26 1.89
C PHE A 341 8.35 -4.34 1.92
N HIS A 342 8.00 -5.56 1.56
CA HIS A 342 8.88 -6.72 1.71
C HIS A 342 9.85 -6.88 0.55
N ASP A 343 9.50 -6.32 -0.61
CA ASP A 343 10.24 -6.49 -1.85
C ASP A 343 9.95 -5.33 -2.81
N SER A 344 10.93 -4.94 -3.61
CA SER A 344 10.75 -3.99 -4.69
C SER A 344 10.21 -4.62 -5.96
N ASN A 345 10.31 -5.95 -6.08
CA ASN A 345 9.89 -6.70 -7.26
C ASN A 345 8.40 -7.03 -7.23
N PHE A 346 7.57 -6.01 -7.41
CA PHE A 346 6.12 -6.18 -7.61
C PHE A 346 5.60 -5.29 -8.75
N GLU A 347 4.53 -5.76 -9.36
CA GLU A 347 3.79 -5.04 -10.40
C GLU A 347 2.44 -4.59 -9.85
N ILE A 348 2.05 -3.36 -10.19
CA ILE A 348 0.78 -2.74 -9.79
C ILE A 348 0.42 -1.66 -10.83
N GLY A 349 -0.87 -1.40 -11.02
CA GLY A 349 -1.34 -0.46 -12.04
C GLY A 349 -1.62 -1.13 -13.39
N LYS A 350 -1.99 -0.34 -14.41
CA LYS A 350 -2.21 -0.87 -15.76
C LYS A 350 -0.90 -1.26 -16.43
N SER A 351 -0.87 -2.44 -17.05
CA SER A 351 0.25 -2.88 -17.87
C SER A 351 0.17 -2.23 -19.25
N THR A 352 1.21 -1.50 -19.68
CA THR A 352 1.28 -0.91 -21.03
C THR A 352 1.71 -1.90 -22.11
N ASN A 353 1.99 -3.16 -21.75
CA ASN A 353 2.50 -4.16 -22.69
C ASN A 353 1.37 -4.74 -23.56
N ASN A 354 1.01 -3.99 -24.61
CA ASN A 354 0.15 -4.43 -25.73
C ASN A 354 0.66 -5.68 -26.49
N ASN A 355 1.81 -6.25 -26.12
CA ASN A 355 2.41 -7.38 -26.82
C ASN A 355 1.84 -8.77 -26.43
N LYS A 356 1.09 -8.91 -25.32
CA LYS A 356 0.44 -10.19 -24.97
C LYS A 356 -0.82 -10.48 -25.80
N GLN A 357 -1.40 -9.50 -26.49
CA GLN A 357 -2.61 -9.68 -27.32
C GLN A 357 -2.39 -10.49 -28.61
N LYS A 358 -1.15 -10.67 -29.09
CA LYS A 358 -0.89 -11.41 -30.34
C LYS A 358 -0.98 -12.94 -30.22
N LYS A 359 -1.05 -13.51 -29.03
CA LYS A 359 -1.01 -14.98 -28.84
C LYS A 359 -2.37 -15.65 -28.63
N LYS A 360 -3.47 -14.90 -28.50
CA LYS A 360 -4.83 -15.44 -28.22
C LYS A 360 -5.79 -15.39 -29.42
N THR A 361 -5.39 -14.83 -30.56
CA THR A 361 -6.26 -14.71 -31.76
C THR A 361 -6.23 -15.90 -32.72
N GLU A 362 -5.51 -16.99 -32.43
CA GLU A 362 -5.44 -18.15 -33.34
C GLU A 362 -6.33 -19.35 -32.95
N THR A 363 -7.09 -19.30 -31.86
CA THR A 363 -8.10 -20.33 -31.57
C THR A 363 -9.48 -19.70 -31.50
N GLY A 364 -10.21 -19.85 -32.60
CA GLY A 364 -11.53 -19.28 -32.78
C GLY A 364 -12.56 -19.83 -31.79
N SER A 365 -13.23 -18.93 -31.08
CA SER A 365 -14.57 -19.17 -30.57
C SER A 365 -15.42 -17.93 -30.87
N LYS A 366 -16.47 -18.12 -31.67
CA LYS A 366 -17.47 -17.09 -31.99
C LYS A 366 -18.08 -16.56 -30.69
N LYS A 367 -17.92 -15.26 -30.40
CA LYS A 367 -18.73 -14.55 -29.40
C LYS A 367 -20.02 -14.07 -30.06
N GLU A 368 -21.15 -14.60 -29.62
CA GLU A 368 -22.47 -14.04 -29.90
C GLU A 368 -22.61 -12.68 -29.21
N LYS A 369 -23.16 -11.71 -29.95
CA LYS A 369 -23.47 -10.36 -29.45
C LYS A 369 -24.81 -10.43 -28.72
N SER A 370 -24.82 -10.28 -27.40
CA SER A 370 -26.01 -9.83 -26.68
C SER A 370 -26.02 -8.31 -26.67
N ASN A 371 -27.07 -7.73 -27.26
CA ASN A 371 -27.41 -6.32 -27.10
C ASN A 371 -28.16 -6.19 -25.78
N ASP A 372 -27.53 -5.62 -24.76
CA ASP A 372 -28.29 -5.04 -23.64
C ASP A 372 -27.69 -3.70 -23.22
N VAL A 373 -28.57 -2.70 -23.13
CA VAL A 373 -28.26 -1.28 -22.98
C VAL A 373 -28.33 -0.95 -21.49
N THR A 374 -27.20 -1.03 -20.79
CA THR A 374 -26.98 -0.29 -19.53
C THR A 374 -25.53 0.18 -19.52
N GLY A 375 -25.29 1.46 -19.22
CA GLY A 375 -24.00 2.15 -19.32
C GLY A 375 -22.96 1.74 -18.28
N ALA A 376 -22.68 0.46 -18.10
CA ALA A 376 -21.53 -0.04 -17.35
C ALA A 376 -20.31 -0.06 -18.28
N CYS A 377 -19.28 0.74 -17.97
CA CYS A 377 -17.98 0.61 -18.60
C CYS A 377 -17.51 -0.84 -18.43
N ALA A 378 -17.35 -1.59 -19.53
CA ALA A 378 -16.91 -2.98 -19.48
C ALA A 378 -15.60 -3.06 -18.70
N ILE A 379 -15.62 -3.72 -17.55
CA ILE A 379 -14.44 -3.87 -16.69
C ILE A 379 -13.55 -4.90 -17.38
N ASP A 380 -12.40 -4.47 -17.88
CA ASP A 380 -11.38 -5.38 -18.39
C ASP A 380 -10.83 -6.21 -17.22
N LEU A 381 -11.01 -7.53 -17.33
CA LEU A 381 -10.54 -8.53 -16.37
C LEU A 381 -9.28 -9.24 -16.88
N ASP A 382 -8.95 -9.11 -18.18
CA ASP A 382 -7.98 -9.95 -18.88
C ASP A 382 -6.58 -9.32 -18.97
N ASN A 383 -6.40 -8.06 -18.57
CA ASN A 383 -5.20 -7.28 -18.94
C ASN A 383 -4.54 -6.44 -17.83
N ASP A 384 -4.70 -6.82 -16.55
CA ASP A 384 -4.31 -5.95 -15.43
C ASP A 384 -3.48 -6.61 -14.31
N ASN A 385 -2.60 -5.81 -13.69
CA ASN A 385 -1.81 -6.18 -12.51
C ASN A 385 -2.70 -6.16 -11.26
N TRP A 386 -3.63 -7.12 -11.16
CA TRP A 386 -4.39 -7.37 -9.94
C TRP A 386 -3.45 -7.79 -8.81
N ILE A 387 -3.75 -7.34 -7.60
CA ILE A 387 -3.13 -7.84 -6.38
C ILE A 387 -4.22 -8.40 -5.47
N TYR A 388 -3.87 -9.43 -4.72
CA TYR A 388 -4.77 -10.03 -3.74
C TYR A 388 -4.52 -9.40 -2.37
N MET A 389 -5.59 -8.89 -1.76
CA MET A 389 -5.60 -8.28 -0.45
C MET A 389 -6.32 -9.20 0.52
N GLU A 390 -5.59 -9.69 1.52
CA GLU A 390 -6.10 -10.56 2.56
C GLU A 390 -6.13 -9.81 3.88
N THR A 391 -7.27 -9.83 4.57
CA THR A 391 -7.47 -9.16 5.85
C THR A 391 -7.78 -10.17 6.93
N GLN A 392 -7.11 -10.06 8.07
CA GLN A 392 -7.41 -10.80 9.29
C GLN A 392 -7.69 -9.81 10.41
N PHE A 393 -8.87 -9.90 11.04
CA PHE A 393 -9.23 -9.07 12.19
C PHE A 393 -8.80 -9.76 13.49
N VAL A 394 -7.60 -9.44 13.96
CA VAL A 394 -6.97 -10.14 15.09
C VAL A 394 -7.58 -9.80 16.45
N SER A 395 -8.24 -8.65 16.57
CA SER A 395 -8.92 -8.26 17.80
C SER A 395 -10.03 -7.25 17.53
N LEU A 396 -11.13 -7.38 18.27
CA LEU A 396 -12.22 -6.42 18.32
C LEU A 396 -12.67 -6.23 19.77
N GLY A 397 -12.58 -5.02 20.29
CA GLY A 397 -12.99 -4.69 21.65
C GLY A 397 -12.83 -3.21 21.95
N ASN A 398 -13.56 -2.69 22.95
CA ASN A 398 -13.49 -1.28 23.34
C ASN A 398 -13.71 -0.29 22.18
N ASN A 399 -14.62 -0.63 21.26
CA ASN A 399 -14.89 0.12 20.02
C ASN A 399 -13.70 0.25 19.07
N ARG A 400 -12.71 -0.65 19.18
CA ARG A 400 -11.56 -0.69 18.29
C ARG A 400 -11.40 -2.07 17.66
N SER A 401 -10.99 -2.08 16.40
CA SER A 401 -10.66 -3.30 15.66
C SER A 401 -9.25 -3.22 15.13
N VAL A 402 -8.43 -4.22 15.40
CA VAL A 402 -7.09 -4.35 14.84
C VAL A 402 -7.14 -5.34 13.68
N ALA A 403 -6.57 -4.95 12.54
CA ALA A 403 -6.44 -5.82 11.38
C ALA A 403 -4.99 -5.92 10.91
N ILE A 404 -4.64 -7.11 10.41
CA ILE A 404 -3.46 -7.37 9.61
C ILE A 404 -3.93 -7.52 8.16
N ILE A 405 -3.29 -6.79 7.25
CA ILE A 405 -3.62 -6.80 5.82
C ILE A 405 -2.39 -7.23 5.03
N ASN A 406 -2.46 -8.36 4.35
CA ASN A 406 -1.39 -8.86 3.49
C ASN A 406 -1.72 -8.61 2.01
N PHE A 407 -0.72 -8.15 1.26
CA PHE A 407 -0.82 -7.88 -0.18
C PHE A 407 0.04 -8.88 -0.93
N TYR A 408 -0.55 -9.54 -1.91
CA TYR A 408 0.07 -10.59 -2.70
C TYR A 408 0.04 -10.26 -4.18
N SER A 409 1.15 -10.50 -4.87
CA SER A 409 1.23 -10.39 -6.33
C SER A 409 0.50 -11.54 -7.00
N LEU A 410 -0.41 -11.24 -7.93
CA LEU A 410 -1.04 -12.27 -8.75
C LEU A 410 -0.09 -12.80 -9.83
N GLU A 411 0.74 -11.94 -10.42
CA GLU A 411 1.70 -12.30 -11.48
C GLU A 411 2.78 -13.26 -10.96
N ASN A 412 3.18 -13.10 -9.71
CA ASN A 412 4.21 -13.92 -9.07
C ASN A 412 3.59 -14.99 -8.15
N ASP A 413 2.51 -15.63 -8.63
CA ASP A 413 1.85 -16.80 -8.01
C ASP A 413 1.56 -16.65 -6.50
N GLY A 414 1.10 -15.47 -6.06
CA GLY A 414 0.78 -15.22 -4.66
C GLY A 414 1.98 -14.90 -3.79
N THR A 415 3.07 -14.36 -4.36
CA THR A 415 4.19 -13.84 -3.57
C THR A 415 3.74 -12.66 -2.69
N LEU A 416 4.03 -12.70 -1.39
CA LEU A 416 3.77 -11.60 -0.46
C LEU A 416 4.68 -10.40 -0.80
N ILE A 417 4.07 -9.23 -1.03
CA ILE A 417 4.76 -8.00 -1.44
C ILE A 417 4.74 -6.92 -0.35
N ALA A 418 3.68 -6.86 0.45
CA ALA A 418 3.58 -5.93 1.58
C ALA A 418 2.65 -6.46 2.67
N THR A 419 2.83 -5.94 3.89
CA THR A 419 1.92 -6.18 5.01
C THR A 419 1.60 -4.84 5.68
N ALA A 420 0.32 -4.57 5.92
CA ALA A 420 -0.12 -3.47 6.75
C ALA A 420 -0.74 -3.96 8.06
N VAL A 421 -0.68 -3.10 9.08
CA VAL A 421 -1.38 -3.27 10.35
C VAL A 421 -2.08 -1.96 10.66
N GLN A 422 -3.36 -2.03 11.04
CA GLN A 422 -4.15 -0.83 11.33
C GLN A 422 -5.22 -1.11 12.36
N GLU A 423 -5.33 -0.19 13.32
CA GLU A 423 -6.40 -0.08 14.27
C GLU A 423 -7.41 0.95 13.78
N ASN A 424 -8.68 0.56 13.78
CA ASN A 424 -9.80 1.45 13.51
C ASN A 424 -10.64 1.64 14.77
N TYR A 425 -11.18 2.84 14.95
CA TYR A 425 -12.18 3.13 15.97
C TYR A 425 -13.58 3.22 15.33
N GLY A 426 -14.58 2.63 15.97
CA GLY A 426 -15.97 2.74 15.55
C GLY A 426 -16.95 2.28 16.63
N VAL A 427 -18.04 3.02 16.80
CA VAL A 427 -19.13 2.65 17.70
C VAL A 427 -20.13 1.75 16.97
N PHE A 428 -20.21 0.49 17.38
CA PHE A 428 -21.04 -0.51 16.71
C PHE A 428 -22.52 -0.28 17.02
N PRO A 429 -23.40 -0.15 15.99
CA PRO A 429 -24.83 -0.06 16.20
C PRO A 429 -25.36 -1.31 16.90
N LYS A 430 -26.32 -1.14 17.82
CA LYS A 430 -26.94 -2.25 18.57
C LYS A 430 -27.41 -3.39 17.65
N GLN A 431 -28.01 -3.05 16.50
CA GLN A 431 -28.48 -4.02 15.51
C GLN A 431 -27.35 -4.91 14.97
N VAL A 432 -26.16 -4.36 14.70
CA VAL A 432 -25.00 -5.12 14.22
C VAL A 432 -24.57 -6.15 15.28
N VAL A 433 -24.48 -5.70 16.54
CA VAL A 433 -24.07 -6.55 17.67
C VAL A 433 -25.07 -7.68 17.90
N ASP A 434 -26.37 -7.36 17.93
CA ASP A 434 -27.43 -8.34 18.19
C ASP A 434 -27.48 -9.42 17.10
N ASN A 435 -27.43 -9.01 15.81
CA ASN A 435 -27.50 -9.97 14.70
C ASN A 435 -26.26 -10.87 14.65
N SER A 436 -25.07 -10.32 14.91
CA SER A 436 -23.84 -11.12 14.97
C SER A 436 -23.90 -12.17 16.08
N ARG A 437 -24.40 -11.79 17.26
CA ARG A 437 -24.61 -12.72 18.40
C ARG A 437 -25.67 -13.78 18.09
N GLU A 438 -26.76 -13.41 17.42
CA GLU A 438 -27.80 -14.35 17.03
C GLU A 438 -27.26 -15.41 16.05
N LEU A 439 -26.45 -15.00 15.06
CA LEU A 439 -25.80 -15.93 14.13
C LEU A 439 -24.85 -16.89 14.86
N HIS A 440 -24.07 -16.38 15.83
CA HIS A 440 -23.21 -17.20 16.67
C HIS A 440 -24.00 -18.21 17.51
N ALA A 441 -25.13 -17.81 18.10
CA ALA A 441 -25.96 -18.74 18.87
C ALA A 441 -26.55 -19.86 17.99
N LYS A 442 -26.98 -19.52 16.77
CA LYS A 442 -27.53 -20.50 15.80
C LYS A 442 -26.52 -21.54 15.34
N SER A 443 -25.24 -21.19 15.20
CA SER A 443 -24.18 -22.13 14.81
C SER A 443 -23.83 -23.09 15.95
N ASN A 444 -23.74 -22.59 17.19
CA ASN A 444 -23.52 -23.43 18.38
C ASN A 444 -24.69 -24.39 18.63
N GLY A 445 -25.93 -23.96 18.39
CA GLY A 445 -27.12 -24.82 18.51
C GLY A 445 -27.17 -25.98 17.51
N LYS A 446 -26.37 -25.94 16.43
CA LYS A 446 -26.19 -27.06 15.50
C LYS A 446 -25.13 -28.08 15.96
N SER A 447 -24.38 -27.78 17.02
CA SER A 447 -23.32 -28.65 17.57
C SER A 447 -23.79 -29.58 18.70
N THR A 448 -25.09 -29.72 18.95
CA THR A 448 -25.61 -30.69 19.94
C THR A 448 -26.54 -31.71 19.30
N ALA A 449 -25.93 -32.77 18.75
CA ALA A 449 -26.47 -34.12 18.82
C ALA A 449 -25.37 -35.15 18.48
N PRO A 450 -24.65 -35.72 19.47
CA PRO A 450 -24.23 -37.10 19.35
C PRO A 450 -25.46 -37.96 19.69
N ALA A 451 -25.98 -38.66 18.68
CA ALA A 451 -26.94 -39.73 18.90
C ALA A 451 -26.29 -40.81 19.77
N GLY A 452 -26.85 -41.00 20.97
CA GLY A 452 -26.87 -42.25 21.73
C GLY A 452 -25.54 -42.90 22.09
N VAL A 453 -25.11 -42.74 23.35
CA VAL A 453 -24.78 -43.90 24.19
C VAL A 453 -25.28 -43.61 25.60
N THR A 454 -26.40 -44.25 25.95
CA THR A 454 -26.76 -44.52 27.34
C THR A 454 -25.71 -45.44 27.94
N GLY A 455 -25.00 -44.99 28.98
CA GLY A 455 -24.06 -45.82 29.72
C GLY A 455 -23.61 -45.09 30.97
N GLY A 456 -24.31 -45.32 32.06
CA GLY A 456 -23.96 -44.78 33.36
C GLY A 456 -22.70 -45.38 33.93
N ALA A 457 -21.98 -44.61 34.74
CA ALA A 457 -21.46 -45.06 36.03
C ALA A 457 -21.05 -43.83 36.82
N LYS A 458 -21.58 -43.73 38.04
CA LYS A 458 -21.07 -42.89 39.12
C LYS A 458 -19.65 -43.35 39.46
N LEU A 459 -18.71 -42.41 39.58
CA LEU A 459 -18.02 -42.04 40.83
C LEU A 459 -17.17 -40.80 40.60
#